data_AF-A0AAD0RGX6-F1
#
_entry.id   AF-A0AAD0RGX6-F1
#
_cell.length_a   1.000
_cell.length_b   1.000
_cell.length_c   1.000
_cell.angle_alpha   90.00
_cell.angle_beta   90.00
_cell.angle_gamma   90.00
#
_symmetry.space_group_name_H-M   'P 1'
#
loop_
_entity.id
_entity.type
_entity.pdbx_description
1 polymer ?
#
loop_
_entity_poly.entity_id
_entity_poly.type
_entity_poly.pdbx_seq_one_letter_code
_entity_poly.pdbx_strand_id
1 'polypeptide(L)'
;MQLYLKLLLLIFVSTHCFAATTVKYFKCTTDRGIVFSQFPCSANATQHTITTSDPKASAPSEQHYKTLNNLERNQIAKRTKRALRAKHHEKAVLNRKRDTAVREQQDKLTKLMNEDRRKKVVRQVKKEIKAINKAHAKAIKSLEKEISKLEKQLKEYE
;
A
#
# COMPACT_ATOMS: atom_id res chain seq x y z
N MET A 1 -20.09 4.98 45.63
CA MET A 1 -19.47 5.41 44.36
C MET A 1 -17.97 5.72 44.50
N GLN A 2 -17.53 6.58 45.44
CA GLN A 2 -16.10 6.93 45.58
C GLN A 2 -15.18 5.76 45.98
N LEU A 3 -15.66 4.80 46.77
CA LEU A 3 -14.85 3.64 47.20
C LEU A 3 -14.54 2.68 46.03
N TYR A 4 -15.52 2.46 45.15
CA TYR A 4 -15.36 1.62 43.96
C TYR A 4 -14.44 2.27 42.92
N LEU A 5 -14.49 3.59 42.77
CA LEU A 5 -13.58 4.32 41.87
C LEU A 5 -12.12 4.25 42.35
N LYS A 6 -11.87 4.31 43.66
CA LYS A 6 -10.54 4.13 44.24
C LYS A 6 -10.01 2.69 44.08
N LEU A 7 -10.89 1.70 44.20
CA LEU A 7 -10.55 0.29 43.99
C LEU A 7 -10.17 0.00 42.52
N LEU A 8 -10.91 0.59 41.57
CA LEU A 8 -10.67 0.44 40.13
C LEU A 8 -9.36 1.11 39.69
N LEU A 9 -9.00 2.24 40.33
CA LEU A 9 -7.72 2.93 40.10
C LEU A 9 -6.52 2.13 40.63
N LEU A 10 -6.69 1.43 41.77
CA LEU A 10 -5.64 0.58 42.35
C LEU A 10 -5.33 -0.65 41.49
N ILE A 11 -6.33 -1.21 40.82
CA ILE A 11 -6.16 -2.38 39.92
C ILE A 11 -5.46 -1.96 38.61
N PHE A 12 -5.68 -0.75 38.12
CA PHE A 12 -5.02 -0.26 36.89
C PHE A 12 -3.52 0.03 37.08
N VAL A 13 -3.09 0.40 38.30
CA VAL A 13 -1.69 0.70 38.61
C VAL A 13 -0.85 -0.57 38.72
N SER A 14 -1.42 -1.71 39.13
CA SER A 14 -0.68 -2.97 39.27
C SER A 14 -0.40 -3.68 37.94
N THR A 15 -1.17 -3.39 36.88
CA THR A 15 -1.02 -4.05 35.57
C THR A 15 0.06 -3.44 34.66
N HIS A 16 0.78 -2.42 35.10
CA HIS A 16 1.85 -1.76 34.31
C HIS A 16 3.25 -1.91 34.90
N CYS A 17 3.43 -2.79 35.89
CA CYS A 17 4.77 -3.20 36.29
C CYS A 17 5.30 -4.23 35.28
N PHE A 18 5.84 -3.75 34.15
CA PHE A 18 6.84 -4.50 33.41
C PHE A 18 8.10 -4.55 34.28
N ALA A 19 8.08 -5.41 35.30
CA ALA A 19 9.26 -5.69 36.08
C ALA A 19 10.25 -6.38 35.13
N ALA A 20 11.35 -5.69 34.81
CA ALA A 20 12.51 -6.34 34.23
C ALA A 20 12.91 -7.47 35.19
N THR A 21 12.66 -8.72 34.79
CA THR A 21 12.89 -9.91 35.62
C THR A 21 14.39 -10.13 35.71
N THR A 22 15.01 -9.46 36.68
CA THR A 22 16.41 -9.67 37.05
C THR A 22 16.45 -10.84 38.02
N VAL A 23 16.91 -12.00 37.55
CA VAL A 23 17.00 -13.20 38.37
C VAL A 23 18.43 -13.29 38.90
N LYS A 24 18.58 -13.25 40.22
CA LYS A 24 19.86 -13.47 40.90
C LYS A 24 20.03 -14.97 41.15
N TYR A 25 21.19 -15.51 40.81
CA TYR A 25 21.55 -16.89 41.11
C TYR A 25 22.97 -16.95 41.66
N PHE A 26 23.25 -17.95 42.46
CA PHE A 26 24.54 -18.19 43.08
C PHE A 26 25.24 -19.36 42.39
N LYS A 27 26.52 -19.17 42.08
CA LYS A 27 27.42 -20.21 41.56
C LYS A 27 28.40 -20.57 42.67
N CYS A 28 28.36 -21.83 43.08
CA CYS A 28 29.28 -22.39 44.06
C CYS A 28 30.21 -23.40 43.39
N THR A 29 31.51 -23.25 43.62
CA THR A 29 32.53 -24.23 43.24
C THR A 29 32.78 -25.16 44.42
N THR A 30 32.50 -26.45 44.24
CA THR A 30 32.73 -27.49 45.24
C THR A 30 33.70 -28.54 44.69
N ASP A 31 34.25 -29.39 45.55
CA ASP A 31 35.17 -30.46 45.14
C ASP A 31 34.52 -31.48 44.19
N ARG A 32 33.18 -31.54 44.18
CA ARG A 32 32.38 -32.40 43.30
C ARG A 32 31.91 -31.71 42.03
N GLY A 33 32.29 -30.44 41.82
CA GLY A 33 31.94 -29.65 40.63
C GLY A 33 31.21 -28.34 40.95
N ILE A 34 30.61 -27.76 39.91
CA ILE A 34 29.95 -26.45 39.97
C ILE A 34 28.44 -26.64 40.20
N VAL A 35 27.89 -25.97 41.22
CA VAL A 35 26.45 -25.98 41.52
C VAL A 35 25.88 -24.58 41.33
N PHE A 36 24.72 -24.52 40.67
CA PHE A 36 23.95 -23.30 40.47
C PHE A 36 22.68 -23.35 41.32
N SER A 37 22.43 -22.32 42.12
CA SER A 37 21.31 -22.27 43.07
C SER A 37 20.66 -20.89 43.09
N GLN A 38 19.35 -20.84 43.36
CA GLN A 38 18.62 -19.58 43.57
C GLN A 38 18.89 -18.98 44.96
N PHE A 39 19.36 -19.81 45.91
CA PHE A 39 19.73 -19.42 47.27
C PHE A 39 21.23 -19.61 47.52
N PRO A 40 21.84 -18.92 48.50
CA PRO A 40 23.26 -19.07 48.81
C PRO A 40 23.62 -20.53 49.12
N CYS A 41 24.52 -21.11 48.32
CA CYS A 41 24.89 -22.53 48.42
C CYS A 41 26.18 -22.80 49.21
N SER A 42 27.01 -21.78 49.47
CA SER A 42 28.23 -21.90 50.30
C SER A 42 28.72 -20.52 50.73
N ALA A 43 29.65 -20.47 51.70
CA ALA A 43 30.28 -19.22 52.14
C ALA A 43 31.08 -18.52 51.02
N ASN A 44 31.59 -19.27 50.03
CA ASN A 44 32.35 -18.76 48.89
C ASN A 44 31.50 -18.64 47.62
N ALA A 45 30.17 -18.54 47.75
CA ALA A 45 29.27 -18.43 46.61
C ALA A 45 29.49 -17.12 45.84
N THR A 46 29.64 -17.22 44.52
CA THR A 46 29.66 -16.03 43.65
C THR A 46 28.25 -15.73 43.16
N GLN A 47 27.78 -14.50 43.36
CA GLN A 47 26.45 -14.07 42.92
C GLN A 47 26.50 -13.57 41.48
N HIS A 48 25.58 -14.07 40.66
CA HIS A 48 25.42 -13.69 39.26
C HIS A 48 24.00 -13.20 39.02
N THR A 49 23.83 -12.27 38.09
CA THR A 49 22.52 -11.73 37.72
C THR A 49 22.24 -12.05 36.27
N ILE A 50 21.11 -12.68 35.99
CA ILE A 50 20.58 -12.86 34.63
C ILE A 50 19.54 -11.79 34.42
N THR A 51 19.68 -11.05 33.32
CA THR A 51 18.69 -10.10 32.84
C THR A 51 18.07 -10.67 31.56
N THR A 52 16.75 -10.56 31.42
CA THR A 52 16.00 -11.02 30.24
C THR A 52 16.41 -10.29 28.95
N SER A 53 17.00 -9.10 29.08
CA SER A 53 17.58 -8.31 27.99
C SER A 53 19.05 -8.02 28.29
N ASP A 54 19.90 -8.04 27.26
CA ASP A 54 21.30 -7.63 27.38
C ASP A 54 21.38 -6.12 27.66
N PRO A 55 21.91 -5.68 28.83
CA PRO A 55 22.00 -4.27 29.19
C PRO A 55 22.98 -3.47 28.31
N LYS A 56 23.82 -4.13 27.50
CA LYS A 56 24.73 -3.50 26.55
C LYS A 56 24.22 -3.54 25.10
N ALA A 57 23.09 -4.19 24.84
CA ALA A 57 22.51 -4.20 23.50
C ALA A 57 21.91 -2.82 23.19
N SER A 58 22.60 -2.05 22.37
CA SER A 58 22.03 -0.85 21.74
C SER A 58 21.00 -1.27 20.69
N ALA A 59 19.85 -0.59 20.64
CA ALA A 59 18.93 -0.73 19.51
C ALA A 59 19.70 -0.47 18.20
N PRO A 60 19.45 -1.25 17.12
CA PRO A 60 20.11 -1.03 15.84
C PRO A 60 19.96 0.43 15.42
N SER A 61 21.07 1.12 15.13
CA SER A 61 21.06 2.52 14.71
C SER A 61 20.50 2.71 13.30
N GLU A 62 20.34 1.61 12.55
CA GLU A 62 19.75 1.62 11.24
C GLU A 62 18.29 2.07 11.35
N GLN A 63 17.98 3.14 10.64
CA GLN A 63 16.65 3.69 10.47
C GLN A 63 15.83 2.76 9.56
N HIS A 64 15.67 1.48 9.94
CA HIS A 64 14.95 0.46 9.19
C HIS A 64 13.57 0.95 8.77
N TYR A 65 12.90 1.72 9.64
CA TYR A 65 11.61 2.35 9.33
C TYR A 65 11.68 3.32 8.14
N LYS A 66 12.76 4.10 7.98
CA LYS A 66 12.94 5.00 6.83
C LYS A 66 13.21 4.21 5.55
N THR A 67 14.01 3.15 5.63
CA THR A 67 14.27 2.26 4.49
C THR A 67 12.99 1.59 4.02
N LEU A 68 12.18 1.06 4.96
CA LEU A 68 10.89 0.45 4.67
C LEU A 68 9.92 1.45 4.05
N ASN A 69 9.81 2.66 4.60
CA ASN A 69 8.95 3.71 4.06
C ASN A 69 9.38 4.13 2.64
N ASN A 70 10.69 4.27 2.39
CA ASN A 70 11.19 4.56 1.05
C ASN A 70 10.89 3.43 0.05
N LEU A 71 11.03 2.17 0.45
CA LEU A 71 10.66 1.02 -0.37
C LEU A 71 9.15 1.03 -0.69
N GLU A 72 8.31 1.31 0.29
CA GLU A 72 6.86 1.41 0.12
C GLU A 72 6.49 2.54 -0.86
N ARG A 73 7.03 3.76 -0.66
CA ARG A 73 6.82 4.89 -1.58
C ARG A 73 7.23 4.55 -3.02
N ASN A 74 8.38 3.89 -3.19
CA ASN A 74 8.86 3.45 -4.51
C ASN A 74 7.92 2.41 -5.15
N GLN A 75 7.39 1.47 -4.37
CA GLN A 75 6.43 0.49 -4.86
C GLN A 75 5.12 1.16 -5.29
N ILE A 76 4.62 2.12 -4.51
CA ILE A 76 3.42 2.89 -4.84
C ILE A 76 3.66 3.66 -6.15
N ALA A 77 4.74 4.43 -6.26
CA ALA A 77 5.09 5.17 -7.47
C ALA A 77 5.16 4.25 -8.71
N LYS A 78 5.78 3.06 -8.58
CA LYS A 78 5.85 2.07 -9.67
C LYS A 78 4.49 1.53 -10.08
N ARG A 79 3.60 1.24 -9.12
CA ARG A 79 2.22 0.80 -9.38
C ARG A 79 1.42 1.91 -10.08
N THR A 80 1.53 3.14 -9.60
CA THR A 80 0.88 4.33 -10.20
C THR A 80 1.36 4.56 -11.63
N LYS A 81 2.67 4.48 -11.91
CA LYS A 81 3.22 4.56 -13.28
C LYS A 81 2.67 3.48 -14.21
N ARG A 82 2.51 2.24 -13.72
CA ARG A 82 1.90 1.14 -14.50
C ARG A 82 0.43 1.41 -14.80
N ALA A 83 -0.34 1.84 -13.80
CA ALA A 83 -1.75 2.21 -13.99
C ALA A 83 -1.91 3.34 -15.01
N LEU A 84 -1.05 4.37 -14.94
CA LEU A 84 -1.04 5.48 -15.89
C LEU A 84 -0.80 4.98 -17.33
N ARG A 85 0.21 4.11 -17.54
CA ARG A 85 0.48 3.49 -18.84
C ARG A 85 -0.72 2.69 -19.36
N ALA A 86 -1.39 1.93 -18.50
CA ALA A 86 -2.59 1.18 -18.87
C ALA A 86 -3.72 2.12 -19.32
N LYS A 87 -3.93 3.24 -18.62
CA LYS A 87 -4.94 4.24 -19.00
C LYS A 87 -4.61 4.95 -20.32
N HIS A 88 -3.35 5.29 -20.56
CA HIS A 88 -2.94 5.81 -21.88
C HIS A 88 -3.16 4.79 -23.00
N HIS A 89 -2.90 3.51 -22.74
CA HIS A 89 -3.19 2.44 -23.69
C HIS A 89 -4.69 2.32 -23.96
N GLU A 90 -5.52 2.34 -22.92
CA GLU A 90 -6.98 2.34 -23.02
C GLU A 90 -7.49 3.52 -23.87
N LYS A 91 -6.93 4.72 -23.68
CA LYS A 91 -7.20 5.90 -24.53
C LYS A 91 -6.89 5.64 -26.00
N ALA A 92 -5.73 5.05 -26.29
CA ALA A 92 -5.31 4.73 -27.65
C ALA A 92 -6.25 3.70 -28.31
N VAL A 93 -6.69 2.68 -27.55
CA VAL A 93 -7.66 1.68 -28.01
C VAL A 93 -9.01 2.34 -28.33
N LEU A 94 -9.50 3.24 -27.48
CA LEU A 94 -10.76 3.98 -27.74
C LEU A 94 -10.69 4.83 -29.01
N ASN A 95 -9.58 5.54 -29.23
CA ASN A 95 -9.36 6.30 -30.46
C ASN A 95 -9.41 5.39 -31.69
N ARG A 96 -8.71 4.25 -31.65
CA ARG A 96 -8.73 3.27 -32.75
C ARG A 96 -10.13 2.73 -33.03
N LYS A 97 -10.89 2.38 -31.97
CA LYS A 97 -12.28 1.90 -32.11
C LYS A 97 -13.17 2.94 -32.76
N ARG A 98 -13.05 4.21 -32.37
CA ARG A 98 -13.76 5.32 -33.02
C ARG A 98 -13.39 5.41 -34.50
N ASP A 99 -12.10 5.36 -34.83
CA ASP A 99 -11.64 5.51 -36.22
C ASP A 99 -12.10 4.38 -37.12
N THR A 100 -12.11 3.14 -36.61
CA THR A 100 -12.67 2.00 -37.32
C THR A 100 -14.18 2.18 -37.54
N ALA A 101 -14.93 2.53 -36.50
CA ALA A 101 -16.38 2.73 -36.61
C ALA A 101 -16.74 3.88 -37.57
N VAL A 102 -15.96 4.97 -37.59
CA VAL A 102 -16.16 6.07 -38.54
C VAL A 102 -15.88 5.62 -39.98
N ARG A 103 -14.80 4.87 -40.20
CA ARG A 103 -14.45 4.33 -41.53
C ARG A 103 -15.53 3.39 -42.05
N GLU A 104 -16.00 2.45 -41.23
CA GLU A 104 -17.10 1.53 -41.61
C GLU A 104 -18.36 2.27 -42.05
N GLN A 105 -18.67 3.42 -41.42
CA GLN A 105 -19.80 4.25 -41.81
C GLN A 105 -19.56 5.02 -43.11
N GLN A 106 -18.33 5.46 -43.35
CA GLN A 106 -17.93 6.11 -44.60
C GLN A 106 -17.96 5.12 -45.78
N ASP A 107 -17.55 3.87 -45.56
CA ASP A 107 -17.57 2.80 -46.58
C ASP A 107 -18.99 2.45 -47.07
N LYS A 108 -20.04 2.79 -46.30
CA LYS A 108 -21.42 2.66 -46.77
C LYS A 108 -21.77 3.66 -47.88
N LEU A 109 -21.07 4.79 -47.94
CA LEU A 109 -21.30 5.83 -48.95
C LEU A 109 -20.70 5.46 -50.30
N THR A 110 -19.55 4.78 -50.31
CA THR A 110 -18.82 4.41 -51.54
C THR A 110 -19.52 3.31 -52.32
N LYS A 111 -20.38 2.52 -51.67
CA LYS A 111 -21.09 1.37 -52.27
C LYS A 111 -22.40 1.71 -53.00
N LEU A 112 -22.82 2.98 -53.06
CA LEU A 112 -24.14 3.38 -53.56
C LEU A 112 -24.10 4.06 -54.94
N MET A 113 -24.85 3.50 -55.90
CA MET A 113 -24.93 3.99 -57.28
C MET A 113 -26.10 4.96 -57.56
N ASN A 114 -27.21 4.90 -56.82
CA ASN A 114 -28.40 5.75 -57.03
C ASN A 114 -28.35 7.04 -56.18
N GLU A 115 -28.61 8.20 -56.79
CA GLU A 115 -28.47 9.55 -56.22
C GLU A 115 -29.42 9.86 -55.05
N ASP A 116 -30.70 9.50 -55.14
CA ASP A 116 -31.68 9.80 -54.08
C ASP A 116 -31.47 8.92 -52.85
N ARG A 117 -31.10 7.66 -53.07
CA ARG A 117 -30.67 6.77 -51.98
C ARG A 117 -29.37 7.28 -51.36
N ARG A 118 -28.41 7.75 -52.17
CA ARG A 118 -27.15 8.34 -51.69
C ARG A 118 -27.41 9.52 -50.76
N LYS A 119 -28.29 10.47 -51.11
CA LYS A 119 -28.64 11.62 -50.25
C LYS A 119 -29.20 11.19 -48.89
N LYS A 120 -30.10 10.19 -48.85
CA LYS A 120 -30.66 9.66 -47.60
C LYS A 120 -29.58 8.99 -46.74
N VAL A 121 -28.74 8.15 -47.34
CA VAL A 121 -27.66 7.46 -46.61
C VAL A 121 -26.60 8.43 -46.10
N VAL A 122 -26.22 9.46 -46.87
CA VAL A 122 -25.29 10.52 -46.40
C VAL A 122 -25.81 11.19 -45.13
N ARG A 123 -27.09 11.55 -45.09
CA ARG A 123 -27.70 12.16 -43.88
C ARG A 123 -27.67 11.22 -42.69
N GLN A 124 -27.94 9.94 -42.91
CA GLN A 124 -27.90 8.92 -41.86
C GLN A 124 -26.48 8.68 -41.35
N VAL A 125 -25.52 8.44 -42.23
CA VAL A 125 -24.10 8.26 -41.90
C VAL A 125 -23.56 9.45 -41.11
N LYS A 126 -23.92 10.69 -41.50
CA LYS A 126 -23.53 11.89 -40.75
C LYS A 126 -24.08 11.90 -39.32
N LYS A 127 -25.32 11.45 -39.11
CA LYS A 127 -25.91 11.31 -37.77
C LYS A 127 -25.20 10.23 -36.95
N GLU A 128 -24.92 9.08 -37.56
CA GLU A 128 -24.23 7.95 -36.90
C GLU A 128 -22.79 8.34 -36.50
N ILE A 129 -22.02 8.97 -37.40
CA ILE A 129 -20.67 9.48 -37.09
C ILE A 129 -20.72 10.51 -35.95
N LYS A 130 -21.71 11.43 -35.95
CA LYS A 130 -21.87 12.39 -34.86
C LYS A 130 -22.17 11.70 -33.52
N ALA A 131 -22.98 10.65 -33.52
CA ALA A 131 -23.27 9.85 -32.33
C ALA A 131 -22.02 9.12 -31.82
N ILE A 132 -21.25 8.49 -32.71
CA ILE A 132 -19.96 7.83 -32.39
C ILE A 132 -19.00 8.82 -31.73
N ASN A 133 -18.82 10.01 -32.34
CA ASN A 133 -17.92 11.03 -31.80
C ASN A 133 -18.40 11.57 -30.44
N LYS A 134 -19.71 11.73 -30.24
CA LYS A 134 -20.27 12.17 -28.95
C LYS A 134 -20.04 11.13 -27.85
N ALA A 135 -20.24 9.84 -28.16
CA ALA A 135 -19.98 8.76 -27.22
C ALA A 135 -18.49 8.67 -26.86
N HIS A 136 -17.62 8.72 -27.87
CA HIS A 136 -16.17 8.74 -27.70
C HIS A 136 -15.70 9.92 -26.83
N ALA A 137 -16.20 11.13 -27.09
CA ALA A 137 -15.84 12.32 -26.30
C ALA A 137 -16.23 12.19 -24.82
N LYS A 138 -17.34 11.53 -24.50
CA LYS A 138 -17.72 11.25 -23.11
C LYS A 138 -16.76 10.26 -22.44
N ALA A 139 -16.41 9.18 -23.13
CA ALA A 139 -15.49 8.16 -22.62
C ALA A 139 -14.06 8.70 -22.41
N ILE A 140 -13.58 9.54 -23.33
CA ILE A 140 -12.27 10.20 -23.19
C ILE A 140 -12.26 11.14 -21.98
N LYS A 141 -13.33 11.92 -21.77
CA LYS A 141 -13.42 12.84 -20.62
C LYS A 141 -13.36 12.12 -19.28
N SER A 142 -14.03 10.98 -19.12
CA SER A 142 -13.93 10.19 -17.88
C SER A 142 -12.51 9.66 -17.69
N LEU A 143 -11.92 9.14 -18.76
CA LEU A 143 -10.57 8.57 -18.72
C LEU A 143 -9.49 9.63 -18.45
N GLU A 144 -9.62 10.84 -19.00
CA GLU A 144 -8.71 11.96 -18.72
C GLU A 144 -8.79 12.44 -17.27
N LYS A 145 -9.98 12.39 -16.64
CA LYS A 145 -10.11 12.63 -15.20
C LYS A 145 -9.37 11.58 -14.37
N GLU A 146 -9.39 10.31 -14.77
CA GLU A 146 -8.64 9.26 -14.09
C GLU A 146 -7.13 9.43 -14.27
N ILE A 147 -6.68 9.73 -15.49
CA ILE A 147 -5.27 10.04 -15.79
C ILE A 147 -4.78 11.20 -14.91
N SER A 148 -5.51 12.32 -14.88
CA SER A 148 -5.10 13.48 -14.07
C SER A 148 -5.05 13.19 -12.57
N LYS A 149 -5.91 12.30 -12.05
CA LYS A 149 -5.84 11.83 -10.65
C LYS A 149 -4.58 11.01 -10.41
N LEU A 150 -4.26 10.07 -11.30
CA LEU A 150 -3.05 9.24 -11.20
C LEU A 150 -1.77 10.07 -11.34
N GLU A 151 -1.76 11.08 -12.21
CA GLU A 151 -0.64 12.03 -12.35
C GLU A 151 -0.43 12.86 -11.09
N LYS A 152 -1.52 13.34 -10.46
CA LYS A 152 -1.43 14.06 -9.17
C LYS A 152 -0.86 13.17 -8.07
N GLN A 153 -1.40 11.95 -7.94
CA GLN A 153 -0.89 10.97 -6.98
C GLN A 153 0.59 10.69 -7.21
N LEU A 154 1.02 10.56 -8.47
CA LEU A 154 2.42 10.28 -8.77
C LEU A 154 3.34 11.42 -8.34
N LYS A 155 2.93 12.69 -8.54
CA LYS A 155 3.69 13.88 -8.10
C LYS A 155 3.87 13.98 -6.59
N GLU A 156 3.03 13.33 -5.78
CA GLU A 156 3.20 13.30 -4.32
C GLU A 156 4.30 12.31 -3.88
N TYR A 157 4.66 11.37 -4.76
CA TYR A 157 5.69 10.36 -4.50
C TYR A 157 7.02 10.62 -5.24
N GLU A 158 7.04 11.57 -6.18
CA GLU A 158 8.25 12.09 -6.85
C GLU A 158 8.83 13.29 -6.09
#